data_AF-A0A4V5UYT4-F1
#
_entry.id   AF-A0A4V5UYT4-F1
#
_cell.length_a   1.000
_cell.length_b   1.000
_cell.length_c   1.000
_cell.angle_alpha   90.00
_cell.angle_beta   90.00
_cell.angle_gamma   90.00
#
_symmetry.space_group_name_H-M   'P 1'
#
loop_
_entity.id
_entity.type
_entity.pdbx_description
1 polymer ?
#
loop_
_entity_poly.entity_id
_entity_poly.type
_entity_poly.pdbx_seq_one_letter_code
_entity_poly.pdbx_strand_id
1 'polypeptide(L)'
;MSLSSSTRTPSQGARAAGRPSGGGPNRLPSSRERRPALAALAVILILLGAAGSALIALNSGNRSDFVAISADSLPPGHKLEAKDLSRGDLAGATGGLIPWSQASKYLGRYTTTWLYKDQFVTPENFTKDGEQPIPAGAALVGISLEAGRAPSDGLSVGDIVSITRVPTANQDGATPITLVKAATVTSSAGAITDSKTNANSSLNVTVLVPADQITTVGAAAASKSLMLAKLAPGTKTDVERNGGAN
;
A
#
# COMPACT_ATOMS: atom_id res chain seq x y z
N MET A 1 76.37 10.77 21.39
CA MET A 1 77.72 10.19 21.18
C MET A 1 77.54 8.72 20.83
N SER A 2 78.38 8.19 19.93
CA SER A 2 78.61 6.77 19.66
C SER A 2 77.83 6.10 18.51
N LEU A 3 78.57 5.92 17.40
CA LEU A 3 78.73 4.72 16.55
C LEU A 3 77.51 4.27 15.73
N SER A 4 77.50 4.42 14.40
CA SER A 4 78.35 3.81 13.35
C SER A 4 77.65 2.64 12.65
N SER A 5 77.61 2.80 11.33
CA SER A 5 77.17 1.96 10.23
C SER A 5 77.90 0.62 10.12
N SER A 6 77.23 -0.37 9.52
CA SER A 6 77.82 -1.41 8.62
C SER A 6 76.65 -2.19 7.99
N THR A 7 76.12 -1.84 6.82
CA THR A 7 76.65 -2.14 5.47
C THR A 7 77.21 -3.56 5.33
N ARG A 8 76.46 -4.43 4.65
CA ARG A 8 76.99 -5.63 4.01
C ARG A 8 76.88 -5.43 2.50
N THR A 9 78.03 -5.24 1.87
CA THR A 9 78.23 -5.19 0.42
C THR A 9 79.14 -6.37 0.02
N PRO A 10 79.44 -6.56 -1.27
CA PRO A 10 78.95 -7.65 -2.12
C PRO A 10 79.99 -8.76 -2.31
N SER A 11 79.63 -9.83 -3.05
CA SER A 11 80.62 -10.68 -3.72
C SER A 11 80.51 -10.52 -5.23
N GLN A 12 81.58 -9.96 -5.78
CA GLN A 12 81.88 -9.70 -7.18
C GLN A 12 82.78 -10.83 -7.73
N GLY A 13 82.62 -11.14 -9.01
CA GLY A 13 83.61 -11.90 -9.81
C GLY A 13 82.92 -12.95 -10.69
N ALA A 14 83.08 -13.01 -12.00
CA ALA A 14 84.24 -12.64 -12.79
C ALA A 14 83.88 -12.03 -14.16
N ARG A 15 84.79 -11.19 -14.63
CA ARG A 15 84.81 -10.56 -15.95
C ARG A 15 85.25 -11.57 -17.01
N ALA A 16 84.69 -11.46 -18.20
CA ALA A 16 85.46 -11.71 -19.42
C ALA A 16 85.07 -10.65 -20.45
N ALA A 17 86.05 -9.81 -20.79
CA ALA A 17 85.98 -8.85 -21.87
C ALA A 17 86.31 -9.57 -23.19
N GLY A 18 85.63 -9.17 -24.25
CA GLY A 18 85.94 -9.61 -25.61
C GLY A 18 84.98 -8.98 -26.61
N ARG A 19 85.28 -7.76 -27.06
CA ARG A 19 84.71 -7.17 -28.28
C ARG A 19 85.66 -7.54 -29.42
N PRO A 20 85.14 -7.85 -30.62
CA PRO A 20 85.16 -6.79 -31.61
C PRO A 20 83.90 -6.71 -32.48
N SER A 21 83.70 -5.48 -32.97
CA SER A 21 82.96 -5.04 -34.14
C SER A 21 82.75 -6.10 -35.23
N GLY A 22 81.47 -6.38 -35.55
CA GLY A 22 81.04 -7.04 -36.78
C GLY A 22 79.67 -6.49 -37.19
N GLY A 23 79.65 -5.65 -38.23
CA GLY A 23 78.43 -5.19 -38.86
C GLY A 23 77.72 -6.34 -39.56
N GLY A 24 76.45 -6.55 -39.20
CA GLY A 24 75.53 -7.46 -39.87
C GLY A 24 74.11 -6.95 -39.67
N PRO A 25 73.24 -7.00 -40.70
CA PRO A 25 71.92 -6.38 -40.62
C PRO A 25 71.09 -7.03 -39.51
N ASN A 26 70.64 -6.20 -38.56
CA ASN A 26 69.69 -6.55 -37.53
C ASN A 26 68.33 -6.92 -38.16
N ARG A 27 68.21 -8.14 -38.68
CA ARG A 27 66.92 -8.75 -39.03
C ARG A 27 66.40 -9.48 -37.80
N LEU A 28 65.65 -8.75 -36.98
CA LEU A 28 64.64 -9.35 -36.12
C LEU A 28 63.78 -10.28 -37.00
N PRO A 29 63.47 -11.53 -36.59
CA PRO A 29 62.58 -12.40 -37.34
C PRO A 29 61.20 -11.74 -37.43
N SER A 30 60.99 -11.05 -38.54
CA SER A 30 59.74 -10.43 -38.93
C SER A 30 58.95 -11.44 -39.75
N SER A 31 58.28 -12.34 -39.05
CA SER A 31 57.03 -12.90 -39.56
C SER A 31 55.95 -12.59 -38.53
N ARG A 32 55.54 -11.30 -38.50
CA ARG A 32 54.22 -10.96 -37.97
C ARG A 32 53.24 -11.50 -39.01
N GLU A 33 52.81 -12.75 -38.83
CA GLU A 33 51.56 -13.19 -39.42
C GLU A 33 50.47 -12.26 -38.89
N ARG A 34 50.18 -11.22 -39.66
CA ARG A 34 49.05 -10.35 -39.42
C ARG A 34 47.84 -11.24 -39.64
N ARG A 35 47.28 -11.77 -38.55
CA ARG A 35 46.01 -12.49 -38.55
C ARG A 35 44.92 -11.46 -38.25
N PRO A 36 44.49 -10.62 -39.23
CA PRO A 36 43.51 -9.56 -39.01
C PRO A 36 42.19 -10.11 -38.46
N ALA A 37 41.89 -11.37 -38.77
CA ALA A 37 40.75 -12.09 -38.22
C ALA A 37 40.79 -12.20 -36.68
N LEU A 38 41.97 -12.42 -36.08
CA LEU A 38 42.10 -12.47 -34.61
C LEU A 38 41.92 -11.09 -33.97
N ALA A 39 42.38 -10.03 -34.64
CA ALA A 39 42.17 -8.66 -34.17
C ALA A 39 40.68 -8.27 -34.24
N ALA A 40 39.99 -8.63 -35.33
CA ALA A 40 38.55 -8.39 -35.45
C ALA A 40 37.74 -9.12 -34.36
N LEU A 41 38.09 -10.37 -34.07
CA LEU A 41 37.46 -11.15 -33.00
C LEU A 41 37.68 -10.50 -31.62
N ALA A 42 38.90 -10.02 -31.33
CA ALA A 42 39.20 -9.31 -30.09
C ALA A 42 38.35 -8.04 -29.95
N VAL A 43 38.21 -7.25 -31.03
CA VAL A 43 37.38 -6.04 -31.04
C VAL A 43 35.91 -6.38 -30.80
N ILE A 44 35.38 -7.43 -31.45
CA ILE A 44 34.00 -7.88 -31.25
C ILE A 44 33.76 -8.30 -29.79
N LEU A 45 34.69 -9.07 -29.19
CA LEU A 45 34.61 -9.46 -27.77
C LEU A 45 34.64 -8.25 -26.84
N ILE A 46 35.49 -7.25 -27.12
CA ILE A 46 35.54 -6.01 -26.34
C ILE A 46 34.20 -5.27 -26.45
N LEU A 47 33.63 -5.15 -27.65
CA LEU A 47 32.36 -4.47 -27.86
C LEU A 47 31.20 -5.21 -27.17
N LEU A 48 31.18 -6.55 -27.23
CA LEU A 48 30.20 -7.38 -26.52
C LEU A 48 30.33 -7.25 -24.99
N GLY A 49 31.56 -7.28 -24.46
CA GLY A 49 31.81 -7.10 -23.03
C GLY A 49 31.44 -5.70 -22.56
N ALA A 50 31.77 -4.67 -23.34
CA ALA A 50 31.40 -3.28 -23.06
C ALA A 50 29.89 -3.07 -23.13
N ALA A 51 29.21 -3.60 -24.15
CA ALA A 51 27.76 -3.51 -24.30
C ALA A 51 27.03 -4.27 -23.18
N GLY A 52 27.50 -5.47 -22.82
CA GLY A 52 26.95 -6.23 -21.69
C GLY A 52 27.11 -5.50 -20.36
N SER A 53 28.29 -4.92 -20.12
CA SER A 53 28.55 -4.12 -18.92
C SER A 53 27.69 -2.85 -18.88
N ALA A 54 27.52 -2.18 -20.02
CA ALA A 54 26.68 -0.99 -20.14
C ALA A 54 25.20 -1.31 -19.87
N LEU A 55 24.69 -2.43 -20.39
CA LEU A 55 23.31 -2.86 -20.14
C LEU A 55 23.06 -3.15 -18.66
N ILE A 56 24.00 -3.83 -17.99
CA ILE A 56 23.91 -4.10 -16.54
C ILE A 56 23.97 -2.78 -15.75
N ALA A 57 24.86 -1.86 -16.13
CA ALA A 57 24.99 -0.55 -15.49
C ALA A 57 23.71 0.29 -15.61
N LEU A 58 23.08 0.30 -16.79
CA LEU A 58 21.84 1.02 -17.04
C LEU A 58 20.65 0.43 -16.26
N ASN A 59 20.60 -0.89 -16.10
CA ASN A 59 19.48 -1.54 -15.41
C ASN A 59 19.64 -1.56 -13.88
N SER A 60 20.87 -1.40 -13.36
CA SER A 60 21.15 -1.40 -11.90
C SER A 60 20.71 -0.11 -11.20
N GLY A 61 20.31 0.93 -11.96
CA GLY A 61 20.06 2.27 -11.45
C GLY A 61 18.60 2.67 -11.30
N ASN A 62 17.62 1.78 -11.54
CA ASN A 62 16.21 2.18 -11.48
C ASN A 62 15.68 2.24 -10.04
N ARG A 63 16.24 3.18 -9.28
CA ARG A 63 15.77 3.61 -7.96
C ARG A 63 14.53 4.46 -8.14
N SER A 64 13.44 4.03 -7.53
CA SER A 64 12.16 4.74 -7.60
C SER A 64 11.81 5.27 -6.23
N ASP A 65 11.33 6.52 -6.19
CA ASP A 65 10.90 7.17 -4.97
C ASP A 65 9.53 6.60 -4.54
N PHE A 66 9.45 6.08 -3.32
CA PHE A 66 8.23 5.57 -2.70
C PHE A 66 7.83 6.41 -1.49
N VAL A 67 6.55 6.34 -1.15
CA VAL A 67 6.01 6.96 0.05
C VAL A 67 6.38 6.12 1.27
N ALA A 68 7.00 6.77 2.23
CA ALA A 68 7.27 6.25 3.56
C ALA A 68 6.59 7.13 4.61
N ILE A 69 6.55 6.67 5.85
CA ILE A 69 5.99 7.43 6.97
C ILE A 69 7.09 8.19 7.71
N SER A 70 6.86 9.48 7.95
CA SER A 70 7.77 10.38 8.68
C SER A 70 7.54 10.33 10.20
N ALA A 71 6.27 10.20 10.59
CA ALA A 71 5.83 10.18 11.98
C ALA A 71 6.31 8.91 12.70
N ASP A 72 6.56 9.00 14.01
CA ASP A 72 7.07 7.87 14.78
C ASP A 72 6.09 6.69 14.81
N SER A 73 4.80 7.00 14.97
CA SER A 73 3.71 6.04 14.83
C SER A 73 2.42 6.74 14.42
N LEU A 74 1.68 6.15 13.49
CA LEU A 74 0.34 6.55 13.11
C LEU A 74 -0.65 5.44 13.52
N PRO A 75 -1.61 5.74 14.42
CA PRO A 75 -2.65 4.79 14.77
C PRO A 75 -3.62 4.57 13.61
N PRO A 76 -4.39 3.46 13.61
CA PRO A 76 -5.53 3.31 12.70
C PRO A 76 -6.58 4.42 12.96
N GLY A 77 -7.18 4.93 11.89
CA GLY A 77 -8.12 6.05 11.92
C GLY A 77 -7.46 7.43 11.94
N HIS A 78 -6.13 7.52 11.84
CA HIS A 78 -5.41 8.79 11.72
C HIS A 78 -5.62 9.40 10.33
N LYS A 79 -5.91 10.70 10.29
CA LYS A 79 -6.05 11.45 9.03
C LYS A 79 -4.67 11.76 8.47
N LEU A 80 -4.39 11.26 7.26
CA LEU A 80 -3.09 11.43 6.63
C LEU A 80 -2.86 12.88 6.18
N GLU A 81 -1.84 13.51 6.72
CA GLU A 81 -1.40 14.85 6.34
C GLU A 81 -0.05 14.81 5.62
N ALA A 82 0.28 15.88 4.88
CA ALA A 82 1.54 15.96 4.12
C ALA A 82 2.78 15.86 5.01
N LYS A 83 2.67 16.25 6.29
CA LYS A 83 3.75 16.16 7.29
C LYS A 83 4.04 14.72 7.74
N ASP A 84 3.07 13.82 7.58
CA ASP A 84 3.16 12.43 8.01
C ASP A 84 3.89 11.57 6.97
N LEU A 85 4.07 12.09 5.76
CA LEU A 85 4.70 11.40 4.64
C LEU A 85 6.15 11.84 4.46
N SER A 86 7.03 10.88 4.23
CA SER A 86 8.42 11.07 3.82
C SER A 86 8.68 10.34 2.50
N ARG A 87 9.73 10.77 1.81
CA ARG A 87 10.20 10.13 0.58
C ARG A 87 11.28 9.12 0.95
N GLY A 88 11.06 7.86 0.60
CA GLY A 88 12.05 6.79 0.71
C GLY A 88 12.50 6.30 -0.67
N ASP A 89 13.79 5.98 -0.80
CA ASP A 89 14.37 5.37 -2.00
C ASP A 89 14.45 3.85 -1.79
N LEU A 90 13.85 3.08 -2.70
CA LEU A 90 13.92 1.62 -2.67
C LEU A 90 14.24 1.07 -4.07
N ALA A 91 15.20 0.15 -4.12
CA ALA A 91 15.59 -0.56 -5.34
C ALA A 91 14.93 -1.95 -5.39
N GLY A 92 14.44 -2.35 -6.56
CA GLY A 92 13.89 -3.70 -6.81
C GLY A 92 12.41 -3.72 -7.23
N ALA A 93 11.80 -4.90 -7.22
CA ALA A 93 10.40 -5.09 -7.61
C ALA A 93 9.45 -4.70 -6.46
N THR A 94 8.85 -3.51 -6.56
CA THR A 94 8.03 -2.88 -5.51
C THR A 94 6.56 -2.75 -5.91
N GLY A 95 6.03 -3.71 -6.67
CA GLY A 95 4.76 -3.63 -7.40
C GLY A 95 3.48 -3.36 -6.58
N GLY A 96 3.56 -3.18 -5.27
CA GLY A 96 2.44 -2.77 -4.41
C GLY A 96 2.67 -1.48 -3.61
N LEU A 97 3.86 -0.89 -3.67
CA LEU A 97 4.17 0.34 -2.94
C LEU A 97 3.66 1.57 -3.68
N ILE A 98 3.28 2.60 -2.93
CA ILE A 98 2.81 3.86 -3.50
C ILE A 98 4.03 4.68 -3.97
N PRO A 99 4.14 5.03 -5.26
CA PRO A 99 5.18 5.93 -5.75
C PRO A 99 4.99 7.34 -5.18
N TRP A 100 6.08 8.07 -4.92
CA TRP A 100 6.02 9.43 -4.39
C TRP A 100 5.18 10.39 -5.25
N SER A 101 5.16 10.18 -6.57
CA SER A 101 4.33 10.95 -7.51
C SER A 101 2.82 10.83 -7.26
N GLN A 102 2.38 9.79 -6.55
CA GLN A 102 0.99 9.55 -6.21
C GLN A 102 0.64 9.92 -4.76
N ALA A 103 1.62 10.36 -3.95
CA ALA A 103 1.43 10.67 -2.54
C ALA A 103 0.27 11.64 -2.28
N SER A 104 0.13 12.66 -3.14
CA SER A 104 -0.93 13.67 -3.06
C SER A 104 -2.35 13.11 -3.14
N LYS A 105 -2.54 11.96 -3.80
CA LYS A 105 -3.84 11.29 -3.92
C LYS A 105 -4.31 10.64 -2.62
N TYR A 106 -3.39 10.38 -1.69
CA TYR A 106 -3.68 9.72 -0.42
C TYR A 106 -3.83 10.73 0.73
N LEU A 107 -3.52 12.00 0.50
CA LEU A 107 -3.72 13.06 1.49
C LEU A 107 -5.21 13.18 1.86
N GLY A 108 -5.49 13.29 3.15
CA GLY A 108 -6.85 13.33 3.68
C GLY A 108 -7.54 11.97 3.83
N ARG A 109 -6.93 10.87 3.36
CA ARG A 109 -7.39 9.50 3.65
C ARG A 109 -7.01 9.09 5.07
N TYR A 110 -7.55 7.97 5.52
CA TYR A 110 -7.35 7.50 6.88
C TYR A 110 -6.57 6.19 6.91
N THR A 111 -5.71 6.02 7.91
CA THR A 111 -4.93 4.78 8.11
C THR A 111 -5.84 3.64 8.57
N THR A 112 -5.64 2.43 8.04
CA THR A 112 -6.39 1.22 8.44
C THR A 112 -5.64 0.36 9.44
N THR A 113 -4.32 0.57 9.54
CA THR A 113 -3.39 -0.22 10.34
C THR A 113 -2.43 0.71 11.08
N TRP A 114 -1.69 0.16 12.05
CA TRP A 114 -0.57 0.87 12.65
C TRP A 114 0.56 1.02 11.65
N LEU A 115 1.01 2.25 11.44
CA LEU A 115 2.17 2.55 10.62
C LEU A 115 3.26 3.18 11.47
N TYR A 116 4.51 2.84 11.19
CA TYR A 116 5.66 3.31 11.95
C TYR A 116 6.60 4.12 11.06
N LYS A 117 7.52 4.84 11.71
CA LYS A 117 8.58 5.58 11.04
C LYS A 117 9.30 4.73 9.98
N ASP A 118 9.57 5.34 8.83
CA ASP A 118 10.30 4.76 7.69
C ASP A 118 9.65 3.51 7.08
N GLN A 119 8.42 3.18 7.47
CA GLN A 119 7.64 2.12 6.85
C GLN A 119 7.12 2.57 5.49
N PHE A 120 7.37 1.77 4.46
CA PHE A 120 6.77 1.96 3.15
C PHE A 120 5.30 1.53 3.15
N VAL A 121 4.47 2.30 2.46
CA VAL A 121 3.02 2.12 2.47
C VAL A 121 2.48 1.57 1.15
N THR A 122 1.45 0.75 1.25
CA THR A 122 0.65 0.26 0.13
C THR A 122 -0.72 0.93 0.14
N PRO A 123 -1.48 0.88 -0.97
CA PRO A 123 -2.84 1.40 -1.00
C PRO A 123 -3.78 0.79 0.05
N GLU A 124 -3.51 -0.43 0.51
CA GLU A 124 -4.32 -1.16 1.51
C GLU A 124 -4.15 -0.63 2.94
N ASN A 125 -3.05 0.08 3.21
CA ASN A 125 -2.83 0.75 4.50
C ASN A 125 -3.75 1.96 4.70
N PHE A 126 -4.49 2.38 3.66
CA PHE A 126 -5.37 3.53 3.67
C PHE A 126 -6.81 3.16 3.33
N THR A 127 -7.76 3.95 3.81
CA THR A 127 -9.15 3.85 3.39
C THR A 127 -9.29 4.19 1.90
N LYS A 128 -10.36 3.71 1.27
CA LYS A 128 -10.68 4.08 -0.12
C LYS A 128 -11.02 5.56 -0.21
N ASP A 129 -10.95 6.13 -1.41
CA ASP A 129 -11.35 7.53 -1.61
C ASP A 129 -12.79 7.76 -1.13
N GLY A 130 -12.96 8.78 -0.29
CA GLY A 130 -14.26 9.13 0.30
C GLY A 130 -14.72 8.23 1.45
N GLU A 131 -13.96 7.19 1.82
CA GLU A 131 -14.28 6.33 2.96
C GLU A 131 -13.69 6.95 4.24
N GLN A 132 -14.53 7.71 4.93
CA GLN A 132 -14.23 8.32 6.21
C GLN A 132 -14.46 7.30 7.34
N PRO A 133 -13.52 7.14 8.30
CA PRO A 133 -13.65 6.20 9.41
C PRO A 133 -14.85 6.55 10.28
N ILE A 134 -15.19 5.62 11.17
CA ILE A 134 -16.28 5.77 12.12
C ILE A 134 -16.10 7.11 12.86
N PRO A 135 -17.04 8.07 12.72
CA PRO A 135 -16.94 9.36 13.39
C PRO A 135 -16.90 9.21 14.91
N ALA A 136 -16.28 10.17 15.58
CA ALA A 136 -16.31 10.23 17.04
C ALA A 136 -17.77 10.34 17.53
N GLY A 137 -18.16 9.52 18.50
CA GLY A 137 -19.55 9.46 18.98
C GLY A 137 -20.50 8.63 18.11
N ALA A 138 -19.97 7.84 17.17
CA ALA A 138 -20.73 6.91 16.35
C ALA A 138 -20.26 5.47 16.55
N ALA A 139 -21.11 4.51 16.22
CA ALA A 139 -20.76 3.10 16.19
C ALA A 139 -21.44 2.37 15.03
N LEU A 140 -20.83 1.26 14.62
CA LEU A 140 -21.39 0.35 13.64
C LEU A 140 -22.19 -0.74 14.35
N VAL A 141 -23.45 -0.92 13.96
CA VAL A 141 -24.32 -1.98 14.48
C VAL A 141 -24.73 -2.90 13.34
N GLY A 142 -24.50 -4.20 13.52
CA GLY A 142 -24.97 -5.23 12.61
C GLY A 142 -26.44 -5.57 12.88
N ILE A 143 -27.25 -5.57 11.83
CA ILE A 143 -28.68 -5.86 11.88
C ILE A 143 -28.98 -6.95 10.86
N SER A 144 -29.63 -8.03 11.31
CA SER A 144 -30.16 -9.08 10.44
C SER A 144 -31.65 -8.85 10.23
N LEU A 145 -32.06 -8.73 8.97
CA LEU A 145 -33.43 -8.41 8.56
C LEU A 145 -34.02 -9.58 7.80
N GLU A 146 -35.24 -9.97 8.18
CA GLU A 146 -36.04 -10.96 7.48
C GLU A 146 -36.97 -10.28 6.46
N ALA A 147 -37.62 -11.07 5.61
CA ALA A 147 -38.60 -10.57 4.65
C ALA A 147 -39.70 -9.74 5.35
N GLY A 148 -40.05 -8.60 4.74
CA GLY A 148 -41.01 -7.63 5.27
C GLY A 148 -40.44 -6.59 6.24
N ARG A 149 -39.15 -6.67 6.60
CA ARG A 149 -38.49 -5.71 7.52
C ARG A 149 -37.45 -4.82 6.85
N ALA A 150 -37.19 -5.03 5.57
CA ALA A 150 -36.38 -4.19 4.72
C ALA A 150 -37.12 -3.97 3.39
N PRO A 151 -36.78 -2.92 2.63
CA PRO A 151 -37.33 -2.71 1.29
C PRO A 151 -37.01 -3.90 0.37
N SER A 152 -37.94 -4.24 -0.52
CA SER A 152 -37.78 -5.33 -1.48
C SER A 152 -36.61 -5.11 -2.45
N ASP A 153 -36.29 -3.86 -2.75
CA ASP A 153 -35.14 -3.47 -3.59
C ASP A 153 -33.78 -3.69 -2.89
N GLY A 154 -33.80 -4.04 -1.60
CA GLY A 154 -32.61 -4.20 -0.76
C GLY A 154 -32.07 -2.88 -0.22
N LEU A 155 -30.87 -2.96 0.36
CA LEU A 155 -30.12 -1.82 0.90
C LEU A 155 -28.69 -1.87 0.40
N SER A 156 -28.20 -0.74 -0.09
CA SER A 156 -26.86 -0.57 -0.62
C SER A 156 -26.01 0.32 0.30
N VAL A 157 -24.68 0.18 0.20
CA VAL A 157 -23.74 1.06 0.90
C VAL A 157 -24.02 2.51 0.51
N GLY A 158 -24.14 3.38 1.51
CA GLY A 158 -24.47 4.80 1.33
C GLY A 158 -25.96 5.13 1.42
N ASP A 159 -26.85 4.13 1.43
CA ASP A 159 -28.28 4.37 1.65
C ASP A 159 -28.54 4.95 3.05
N ILE A 160 -29.51 5.85 3.13
CA ILE A 160 -29.97 6.47 4.37
C ILE A 160 -31.23 5.74 4.81
N VAL A 161 -31.26 5.30 6.06
CA VAL A 161 -32.33 4.46 6.60
C VAL A 161 -32.81 4.96 7.95
N SER A 162 -34.12 4.86 8.20
CA SER A 162 -34.68 5.02 9.54
C SER A 162 -34.76 3.66 10.23
N ILE A 163 -34.32 3.61 11.49
CA ILE A 163 -34.37 2.41 12.32
C ILE A 163 -35.56 2.51 13.25
N THR A 164 -36.56 1.66 13.03
CA THR A 164 -37.75 1.58 13.87
C THR A 164 -37.83 0.23 14.55
N ARG A 165 -38.05 0.24 15.87
CA ARG A 165 -38.37 -0.96 16.62
C ARG A 165 -39.85 -1.26 16.43
N VAL A 166 -40.13 -2.43 15.88
CA VAL A 166 -41.47 -2.99 15.74
C VAL A 166 -41.66 -4.02 16.86
N PRO A 167 -42.67 -3.86 17.73
CA PRO A 167 -42.93 -4.83 18.79
C PRO A 167 -43.23 -6.21 18.20
N THR A 168 -42.75 -7.25 18.88
CA THR A 168 -43.00 -8.64 18.50
C THR A 168 -44.47 -8.99 18.74
N ALA A 169 -45.02 -9.94 17.95
CA ALA A 169 -46.44 -10.33 17.95
C ALA A 169 -47.05 -10.65 19.33
N ASN A 170 -46.25 -10.94 20.36
CA ASN A 170 -46.73 -11.18 21.73
C ASN A 170 -46.93 -9.90 22.58
N GLN A 171 -46.74 -8.70 21.99
CA GLN A 171 -46.95 -7.41 22.66
C GLN A 171 -48.03 -6.61 21.94
N ASP A 172 -49.24 -7.16 21.89
CA ASP A 172 -50.42 -6.47 21.37
C ASP A 172 -50.63 -5.14 22.12
N GLY A 173 -50.64 -4.04 21.36
CA GLY A 173 -50.83 -2.67 21.87
C GLY A 173 -49.55 -1.84 22.03
N ALA A 174 -48.36 -2.44 21.89
CA ALA A 174 -47.12 -1.65 21.85
C ALA A 174 -47.01 -0.91 20.51
N THR A 175 -46.75 0.40 20.55
CA THR A 175 -46.56 1.21 19.35
C THR A 175 -45.14 1.05 18.80
N PRO A 176 -44.95 1.07 17.46
CA PRO A 176 -43.61 1.15 16.88
C PRO A 176 -42.90 2.42 17.35
N ILE A 177 -41.61 2.28 17.72
CA ILE A 177 -40.80 3.41 18.20
C ILE A 177 -39.61 3.58 17.25
N THR A 178 -39.46 4.76 16.68
CA THR A 178 -38.26 5.12 15.91
C THR A 178 -37.09 5.32 16.87
N LEU A 179 -36.08 4.45 16.77
CA LEU A 179 -34.86 4.54 17.58
C LEU A 179 -33.86 5.52 16.98
N VAL A 180 -33.75 5.50 15.64
CA VAL A 180 -32.84 6.37 14.89
C VAL A 180 -33.59 6.90 13.67
N LYS A 181 -33.60 8.22 13.53
CA LYS A 181 -34.36 8.89 12.47
C LYS A 181 -33.67 8.71 11.13
N ALA A 182 -32.35 8.88 11.08
CA ALA A 182 -31.58 8.73 9.87
C ALA A 182 -30.17 8.19 10.16
N ALA A 183 -29.90 7.00 9.64
CA ALA A 183 -28.66 6.27 9.82
C ALA A 183 -28.09 5.85 8.45
N THR A 184 -26.77 5.77 8.30
CA THR A 184 -26.14 5.41 7.01
C THR A 184 -25.77 3.94 6.96
N VAL A 185 -26.12 3.26 5.89
CA VAL A 185 -25.68 1.88 5.61
C VAL A 185 -24.22 1.88 5.20
N THR A 186 -23.40 1.07 5.87
CA THR A 186 -21.94 1.00 5.64
C THR A 186 -21.51 -0.28 4.96
N SER A 187 -22.30 -1.34 5.13
CA SER A 187 -22.10 -2.63 4.47
C SER A 187 -23.45 -3.33 4.37
N SER A 188 -23.67 -4.07 3.28
CA SER A 188 -24.81 -4.96 3.13
C SER A 188 -24.34 -6.28 2.52
N ALA A 189 -24.90 -7.38 3.03
CA ALA A 189 -24.59 -8.73 2.59
C ALA A 189 -25.85 -9.61 2.65
N GLY A 190 -26.03 -10.45 1.64
CA GLY A 190 -27.23 -11.26 1.48
C GLY A 190 -28.34 -10.52 0.74
N ALA A 191 -29.50 -11.15 0.67
CA ALA A 191 -30.68 -10.65 0.00
C ALA A 191 -31.92 -11.10 0.78
N ILE A 192 -33.01 -10.32 0.71
CA ILE A 192 -34.29 -10.69 1.31
C ILE A 192 -34.92 -11.91 0.62
N THR A 193 -34.68 -12.03 -0.69
CA THR A 193 -35.10 -13.15 -1.51
C THR A 193 -33.90 -13.69 -2.27
N ASP A 194 -33.71 -15.01 -2.22
CA ASP A 194 -32.66 -15.67 -2.98
C ASP A 194 -33.01 -15.63 -4.47
N SER A 195 -32.09 -15.08 -5.28
CA SER A 195 -32.32 -14.84 -6.70
C SER A 195 -32.42 -16.12 -7.55
N LYS A 196 -31.99 -17.27 -7.02
CA LYS A 196 -32.02 -18.56 -7.74
C LYS A 196 -33.23 -19.40 -7.37
N THR A 197 -33.64 -19.36 -6.10
CA THR A 197 -34.67 -20.24 -5.53
C THR A 197 -35.96 -19.50 -5.18
N ASN A 198 -35.96 -18.16 -5.22
CA ASN A 198 -37.04 -17.30 -4.72
C ASN A 198 -37.43 -17.58 -3.25
N ALA A 199 -36.55 -18.27 -2.50
CA ALA A 199 -36.76 -18.52 -1.08
C ALA A 199 -36.50 -17.25 -0.28
N ASN A 200 -37.25 -17.08 0.82
CA ASN A 200 -36.97 -16.00 1.77
C ASN A 200 -35.62 -16.25 2.45
N SER A 201 -34.82 -15.20 2.53
CA SER A 201 -33.51 -15.21 3.19
C SER A 201 -33.37 -13.97 4.09
N SER A 202 -32.25 -13.87 4.80
CA SER A 202 -31.94 -12.76 5.69
C SER A 202 -30.97 -11.78 5.02
N LEU A 203 -31.29 -10.50 5.06
CA LEU A 203 -30.39 -9.41 4.68
C LEU A 203 -29.62 -8.94 5.91
N ASN A 204 -28.30 -9.06 5.87
CA ASN A 204 -27.42 -8.56 6.92
C ASN A 204 -26.90 -7.18 6.53
N VAL A 205 -27.13 -6.19 7.37
CA VAL A 205 -26.75 -4.79 7.10
C VAL A 205 -25.97 -4.26 8.28
N THR A 206 -24.90 -3.52 8.00
CA THR A 206 -24.20 -2.73 9.02
C THR A 206 -24.60 -1.28 8.86
N VAL A 207 -25.06 -0.67 9.95
CA VAL A 207 -25.56 0.70 9.97
C VAL A 207 -24.78 1.53 10.98
N LEU A 208 -24.50 2.79 10.62
CA LEU A 208 -23.84 3.75 11.48
C LEU A 208 -24.86 4.50 12.35
N VAL A 209 -24.71 4.35 13.67
CA VAL A 209 -25.69 4.78 14.68
C VAL A 209 -24.99 5.68 15.72
N PRO A 210 -25.68 6.67 16.32
CA PRO A 210 -25.17 7.44 17.46
C PRO A 210 -24.74 6.55 18.64
N ALA A 211 -23.66 6.93 19.34
CA ALA A 211 -23.10 6.13 20.43
C ALA A 211 -24.05 5.93 21.62
N ASP A 212 -24.96 6.88 21.86
CA ASP A 212 -26.01 6.80 22.89
C ASP A 212 -27.07 5.74 22.57
N GLN A 213 -27.29 5.42 21.29
CA GLN A 213 -28.30 4.45 20.83
C GLN A 213 -27.74 3.04 20.61
N ILE A 214 -26.46 2.78 20.90
CA ILE A 214 -25.83 1.47 20.66
C ILE A 214 -26.56 0.35 21.40
N THR A 215 -26.85 0.55 22.69
CA THR A 215 -27.44 -0.50 23.53
C THR A 215 -28.88 -0.76 23.15
N THR A 216 -29.65 0.28 22.83
CA THR A 216 -31.07 0.19 22.45
C THR A 216 -31.25 -0.43 21.07
N VAL A 217 -30.44 -0.02 20.09
CA VAL A 217 -30.45 -0.58 18.72
C VAL A 217 -29.86 -1.99 18.73
N GLY A 218 -28.75 -2.21 19.44
CA GLY A 218 -28.13 -3.53 19.57
C GLY A 218 -29.07 -4.57 20.20
N ALA A 219 -29.75 -4.21 21.29
CA ALA A 219 -30.76 -5.08 21.90
C ALA A 219 -31.92 -5.39 20.95
N ALA A 220 -32.40 -4.39 20.21
CA ALA A 220 -33.49 -4.57 19.24
C ALA A 220 -33.08 -5.39 18.01
N ALA A 221 -31.82 -5.26 17.58
CA ALA A 221 -31.24 -6.05 16.51
C ALA A 221 -31.13 -7.52 16.94
N ALA A 222 -30.66 -7.77 18.17
CA ALA A 222 -30.56 -9.11 18.73
C ALA A 222 -31.94 -9.78 18.92
N SER A 223 -32.96 -9.01 19.31
CA SER A 223 -34.33 -9.51 19.45
C SER A 223 -35.08 -9.64 18.12
N LYS A 224 -34.43 -9.39 16.97
CA LYS A 224 -35.06 -9.38 15.64
C LYS A 224 -36.37 -8.60 15.67
N SER A 225 -36.34 -7.37 16.16
CA SER A 225 -37.53 -6.51 16.29
C SER A 225 -37.31 -5.17 15.60
N LEU A 226 -36.39 -5.10 14.65
CA LEU A 226 -36.12 -3.90 13.86
C LEU A 226 -36.74 -3.99 12.47
N MET A 227 -37.15 -2.83 11.97
CA MET A 227 -37.51 -2.57 10.58
C MET A 227 -36.70 -1.37 10.10
N LEU A 228 -36.23 -1.45 8.87
CA LEU A 228 -35.45 -0.42 8.19
C LEU A 228 -36.28 0.17 7.04
N ALA A 229 -36.47 1.48 7.07
CA ALA A 229 -37.12 2.22 5.98
C ALA A 229 -36.07 3.04 5.22
N LYS A 230 -35.98 2.88 3.90
CA LYS A 230 -35.08 3.67 3.05
C LYS A 230 -35.63 5.09 2.89
N LEU A 231 -34.80 6.07 3.18
CA LEU A 231 -35.10 7.51 3.11
C LEU A 231 -34.56 8.09 1.80
N ALA A 232 -35.04 9.29 1.45
CA ALA A 232 -34.58 10.00 0.26
C ALA A 232 -33.06 10.28 0.32
N PRO A 233 -32.33 10.14 -0.80
CA PRO A 233 -30.93 10.55 -0.88
C PRO A 233 -30.78 12.03 -0.46
N GLY A 234 -29.89 12.31 0.49
CA GLY A 234 -29.66 13.67 1.02
C GLY A 234 -30.43 14.03 2.29
N THR A 235 -31.16 13.10 2.90
CA THR A 235 -31.73 13.31 4.24
C THR A 235 -30.60 13.51 5.26
N LYS A 236 -30.66 14.55 6.10
CA LYS A 236 -29.64 14.77 7.14
C LYS A 236 -29.60 13.57 8.09
N THR A 237 -28.44 12.94 8.22
CA THR A 237 -28.22 11.79 9.10
C THR A 237 -28.03 12.25 10.54
N ASP A 238 -28.48 11.43 11.50
CA ASP A 238 -28.33 11.72 12.93
C ASP A 238 -26.85 11.72 13.34
N VAL A 239 -26.04 10.96 12.60
CA VAL A 239 -24.58 11.07 12.62
C VAL A 239 -24.10 11.35 11.20
N GLU A 240 -23.40 12.45 11.02
CA GLU A 240 -22.77 12.76 9.75
C GLU A 240 -21.47 11.96 9.60
N ARG A 241 -21.39 11.17 8.53
CA ARG A 241 -20.11 10.54 8.14
C ARG A 241 -19.13 11.57 7.57
N ASN A 242 -19.65 12.57 6.88
CA ASN A 242 -18.88 13.70 6.39
C ASN A 242 -18.94 14.79 7.46
N GLY A 243 -17.83 15.10 8.13
CA GLY A 243 -17.75 16.32 8.93
C GLY A 243 -17.95 17.53 8.02
N GLY A 244 -19.19 17.97 7.85
CA GLY A 244 -19.53 19.16 7.09
C GLY A 244 -19.05 20.38 7.85
N ALA A 245 -17.87 20.87 7.48
CA ALA A 245 -17.58 22.28 7.67
C ALA A 245 -18.59 23.06 6.82
N ASN A 246 -19.35 23.94 7.47
CA ASN A 246 -19.92 25.11 6.80
C ASN A 246 -18.81 25.92 6.12
#